data_AF-A0A0R3WTY1-F1
#
_entry.id   AF-A0A0R3WTY1-F1
#
_cell.length_a   1.000
_cell.length_b   1.000
_cell.length_c   1.000
_cell.angle_alpha   90.00
_cell.angle_beta   90.00
_cell.angle_gamma   90.00
#
_symmetry.space_group_name_H-M   'P 1'
#
loop_
_entity.id
_entity.type
_entity.pdbx_description
1 polymer ?
#
loop_
_entity_poly.entity_id
_entity_poly.type
_entity_poly.pdbx_seq_one_letter_code
_entity_poly.pdbx_strand_id
1 'polypeptide(L)'
;MTVSRVPTGRQILRVFSSTWQLKPPTLVISVHGSYANLKKRFNFTMKKGLWKTMESVGCWIIGDALDRGIGKIAGEAVAEYVEAYGGDKMLAIGVTPMNSLKFKHLFNTNASIIYYPSEEDETLTDPSMTLVQKYCSKRFHIDKNYNYLVMVSTPSCSGKQKNQHGPSTKSQTRMIVENEHVIETRVAVERMVIGWRTVGVLPLFLSTK
;
A
#
# COMPACT_ATOMS: atom_id res chain seq x y z
N MET A 1 9.78 -2.08 0.84
CA MET A 1 10.33 -1.72 2.17
C MET A 1 9.43 -2.30 3.24
N THR A 2 9.96 -3.07 4.19
CA THR A 2 9.18 -3.60 5.32
C THR A 2 9.44 -2.75 6.56
N VAL A 3 8.40 -2.35 7.27
CA VAL A 3 8.48 -1.54 8.49
C VAL A 3 7.83 -2.24 9.66
N SER A 4 8.54 -2.33 10.77
CA SER A 4 8.04 -2.88 12.04
C SER A 4 7.59 -1.81 13.04
N ARG A 5 7.91 -0.55 12.73
CA ARG A 5 7.55 0.66 13.47
C ARG A 5 7.21 1.75 12.47
N VAL A 6 6.38 2.71 12.88
CA VAL A 6 6.06 3.89 12.08
C VAL A 6 7.36 4.61 11.70
N PRO A 7 7.72 4.67 10.41
CA PRO A 7 8.97 5.27 9.98
C PRO A 7 8.89 6.80 10.09
N THR A 8 10.01 7.43 10.44
CA THR A 8 10.10 8.89 10.47
C THR A 8 10.09 9.46 9.04
N GLY A 9 9.62 10.70 8.87
CA GLY A 9 9.62 11.37 7.57
C GLY A 9 11.00 11.40 6.89
N ARG A 10 12.09 11.53 7.66
CA ARG A 10 13.46 11.48 7.15
C ARG A 10 13.85 10.11 6.59
N GLN A 11 13.44 9.03 7.26
CA GLN A 11 13.67 7.66 6.79
C GLN A 11 12.90 7.39 5.50
N ILE A 12 11.62 7.80 5.45
CA ILE A 12 10.79 7.64 4.26
C ILE A 12 11.38 8.46 3.10
N LEU A 13 11.73 9.73 3.35
CA LEU A 13 12.35 10.61 2.34
C LEU A 13 13.62 9.98 1.77
N ARG A 14 14.54 9.50 2.62
CA ARG A 14 15.77 8.84 2.18
C ARG A 14 15.50 7.65 1.26
N VAL A 15 14.53 6.80 1.61
CA VAL A 15 14.19 5.65 0.77
C VAL A 15 13.60 6.12 -0.56
N PHE A 16 12.66 7.07 -0.53
CA PHE A 16 11.96 7.53 -1.72
C PHE A 16 12.92 8.27 -2.66
N SER A 17 13.80 9.14 -2.15
CA SER A 17 14.72 9.94 -2.97
C SER A 17 15.99 9.19 -3.37
N SER A 18 16.58 8.38 -2.49
CA SER A 18 17.90 7.78 -2.72
C SER A 18 17.80 6.35 -3.23
N THR A 19 16.95 5.52 -2.61
CA THR A 19 16.84 4.10 -2.99
C THR A 19 15.91 3.92 -4.18
N TRP A 20 14.75 4.58 -4.16
CA TRP A 20 13.73 4.48 -5.21
C TRP A 20 13.86 5.56 -6.28
N GLN A 21 14.71 6.57 -6.06
CA GLN A 21 15.01 7.65 -7.02
C GLN A 21 13.76 8.39 -7.52
N LEU A 22 12.77 8.54 -6.64
CA LEU A 22 11.51 9.20 -6.93
C LEU A 22 11.67 10.73 -6.92
N LYS A 23 11.01 11.38 -7.88
CA LYS A 23 10.88 12.84 -7.93
C LYS A 23 9.70 13.31 -7.07
N PRO A 24 9.77 14.48 -6.44
CA PRO A 24 8.63 15.02 -5.68
C PRO A 24 7.36 15.10 -6.57
N PRO A 25 6.20 14.59 -6.12
CA PRO A 25 4.97 14.67 -6.91
C PRO A 25 4.42 16.09 -6.94
N THR A 26 3.70 16.41 -8.02
CA THR A 26 2.92 17.65 -8.17
C THR A 26 1.53 17.54 -7.53
N LEU A 27 0.99 16.32 -7.48
CA LEU A 27 -0.31 15.98 -6.92
C LEU A 27 -0.22 14.61 -6.23
N VAL A 28 -0.89 14.47 -5.09
CA VAL A 28 -1.05 13.20 -4.40
C VAL A 28 -2.53 12.92 -4.22
N ILE A 29 -2.96 11.75 -4.68
CA ILE A 29 -4.32 11.24 -4.47
C ILE A 29 -4.21 10.06 -3.53
N SER A 30 -4.64 10.27 -2.29
CA SER A 30 -4.67 9.20 -1.30
C SER A 30 -6.04 8.52 -1.32
N VAL A 31 -6.07 7.26 -1.71
CA VAL A 31 -7.29 6.47 -1.79
C VAL A 31 -7.45 5.66 -0.50
N HIS A 32 -8.57 5.91 0.16
CA HIS A 32 -9.04 5.18 1.34
C HIS A 32 -10.46 4.73 1.08
N GLY A 33 -10.84 3.54 1.52
CA GLY A 33 -12.25 3.18 1.44
C GLY A 33 -12.55 1.69 1.51
N SER A 34 -13.76 1.40 1.06
CA SER A 34 -14.42 0.12 1.28
C SER A 34 -13.72 -1.03 0.57
N TYR A 35 -13.74 -2.17 1.24
CA TYR A 35 -13.38 -3.47 0.71
C TYR A 35 -14.51 -4.15 -0.06
N ALA A 36 -15.67 -3.49 -0.15
CA ALA A 36 -16.83 -4.01 -0.84
C ALA A 36 -16.69 -3.90 -2.37
N ASN A 37 -17.33 -4.82 -3.07
CA ASN A 37 -17.48 -4.75 -4.51
C ASN A 37 -18.40 -3.58 -4.87
N LEU A 38 -17.82 -2.54 -5.48
CA LEU A 38 -18.54 -1.35 -5.90
C LEU A 38 -19.24 -1.57 -7.25
N LYS A 39 -20.31 -0.82 -7.50
CA LYS A 39 -21.07 -0.92 -8.77
C LYS A 39 -20.16 -0.57 -9.96
N LYS A 40 -20.29 -1.29 -11.07
CA LYS A 40 -19.51 -1.05 -12.31
C LYS A 40 -19.52 0.41 -12.77
N ARG A 41 -20.69 1.08 -12.69
CA ARG A 41 -20.83 2.51 -13.03
C ARG A 41 -19.95 3.41 -12.17
N PHE A 42 -19.85 3.14 -10.87
CA PHE A 42 -18.99 3.90 -9.97
C PHE A 42 -17.52 3.70 -10.34
N ASN A 43 -17.09 2.45 -10.53
CA ASN A 43 -15.70 2.13 -10.90
C ASN A 43 -15.30 2.86 -12.17
N PHE A 44 -16.16 2.83 -13.20
CA PHE A 44 -15.92 3.53 -14.45
C PHE A 44 -15.79 5.05 -14.28
N THR A 45 -16.71 5.67 -13.53
CA THR A 45 -16.65 7.12 -13.26
C THR A 45 -15.40 7.48 -12.44
N MET A 46 -15.03 6.66 -11.46
CA MET A 46 -13.82 6.87 -10.66
C MET A 46 -12.56 6.78 -11.52
N LYS A 47 -12.41 5.72 -12.33
CA LYS A 47 -11.27 5.57 -13.25
C LYS A 47 -11.14 6.77 -14.18
N LYS A 48 -12.25 7.22 -14.78
CA LYS A 48 -12.26 8.43 -15.61
C LYS A 48 -11.83 9.70 -14.86
N GLY A 49 -12.32 9.88 -13.62
CA GLY A 49 -11.92 10.99 -12.78
C GLY A 49 -10.41 10.97 -12.49
N LEU A 50 -9.88 9.80 -12.14
CA LEU A 50 -8.44 9.61 -11.92
C LEU A 50 -7.65 9.89 -13.20
N TRP A 51 -8.04 9.35 -14.35
CA TRP A 51 -7.39 9.65 -15.63
C TRP A 51 -7.31 11.14 -15.93
N LYS A 52 -8.39 11.88 -15.62
CA LYS A 52 -8.39 13.33 -15.84
C LYS A 52 -7.37 14.06 -14.98
N THR A 53 -7.14 13.60 -13.76
CA THR A 53 -6.08 14.14 -12.88
C THR A 53 -4.67 13.77 -13.37
N MET A 54 -4.52 12.65 -14.07
CA MET A 54 -3.23 12.14 -14.59
C MET A 54 -2.73 12.89 -15.82
N GLU A 55 -3.62 13.59 -16.55
CA GLU A 55 -3.20 14.51 -17.61
C GLU A 55 -2.28 15.63 -17.08
N SER A 56 -2.37 15.94 -15.78
CA SER A 56 -1.43 16.84 -15.10
C SER A 56 -0.09 16.14 -14.77
N VAL A 57 1.02 16.86 -14.86
CA VAL A 57 2.36 16.28 -14.78
C VAL A 57 2.69 15.83 -13.35
N GLY A 58 2.93 14.53 -13.10
CA GLY A 58 3.61 14.04 -11.88
C GLY A 58 2.69 13.72 -10.70
N CYS A 59 1.65 12.92 -10.93
CA CYS A 59 0.67 12.53 -9.91
C CYS A 59 1.01 11.19 -9.24
N TRP A 60 0.90 11.11 -7.92
CA TRP A 60 1.00 9.86 -7.18
C TRP A 60 -0.35 9.40 -6.67
N ILE A 61 -0.62 8.10 -6.78
CA ILE A 61 -1.67 7.45 -6.01
C ILE A 61 -1.04 6.73 -4.82
N ILE A 62 -1.63 6.95 -3.64
CA ILE A 62 -1.31 6.18 -2.46
C ILE A 62 -2.53 5.32 -2.11
N GLY A 63 -2.31 4.03 -1.89
CA GLY A 63 -3.35 3.03 -1.62
C GLY A 63 -2.84 1.93 -0.68
N ASP A 64 -3.64 0.91 -0.41
CA ASP A 64 -3.24 -0.24 0.43
C ASP A 64 -2.54 -1.36 -0.37
N ALA A 65 -2.57 -1.28 -1.71
CA ALA A 65 -2.02 -2.26 -2.66
C ALA A 65 -2.47 -3.71 -2.40
N LEU A 66 -3.71 -3.85 -1.95
CA LEU A 66 -4.38 -5.14 -1.87
C LEU A 66 -5.24 -5.32 -3.11
N ASP A 67 -5.30 -6.54 -3.65
CA ASP A 67 -6.09 -6.86 -4.85
C ASP A 67 -7.60 -6.93 -4.55
N ARG A 68 -8.16 -5.84 -4.02
CA ARG A 68 -9.57 -5.70 -3.66
C ARG A 68 -10.00 -4.24 -3.49
N GLY A 69 -11.31 -4.04 -3.48
CA GLY A 69 -11.93 -2.79 -3.09
C GLY A 69 -11.48 -1.60 -3.96
N ILE A 70 -11.56 -0.41 -3.39
CA ILE A 70 -11.26 0.83 -4.11
C ILE A 70 -9.77 1.00 -4.46
N GLY A 71 -8.87 0.40 -3.66
CA GLY A 71 -7.42 0.41 -3.90
C GLY A 71 -7.05 -0.28 -5.21
N LYS A 72 -7.67 -1.43 -5.49
CA LYS A 72 -7.53 -2.15 -6.76
C LYS A 72 -8.01 -1.33 -7.96
N ILE A 73 -9.20 -0.72 -7.84
CA ILE A 73 -9.76 0.11 -8.93
C ILE A 73 -8.83 1.28 -9.26
N ALA A 74 -8.21 1.88 -8.24
CA ALA A 74 -7.23 2.94 -8.42
C ALA A 74 -5.94 2.45 -9.10
N GLY A 75 -5.43 1.28 -8.70
CA GLY A 75 -4.29 0.62 -9.34
C GLY A 75 -4.56 0.29 -10.81
N GLU A 76 -5.70 -0.33 -11.11
CA GLU A 76 -6.13 -0.59 -12.49
C GLU A 76 -6.22 0.70 -13.31
N ALA A 77 -6.74 1.80 -12.73
CA ALA A 77 -6.80 3.09 -13.41
C ALA A 77 -5.40 3.59 -13.82
N VAL A 78 -4.41 3.42 -12.94
CA VAL A 78 -3.01 3.79 -13.21
C VAL A 78 -2.44 2.93 -14.34
N ALA A 79 -2.61 1.60 -14.23
CA ALA A 79 -2.08 0.67 -15.22
C ALA A 79 -2.67 0.92 -16.61
N GLU A 80 -3.99 1.05 -16.71
CA GLU A 80 -4.65 1.33 -17.99
C GLU A 80 -4.23 2.69 -18.59
N TYR A 81 -4.00 3.71 -17.75
CA TYR A 81 -3.52 5.02 -18.22
C TYR A 81 -2.07 4.95 -18.74
N VAL A 82 -1.18 4.27 -18.00
CA VAL A 82 0.22 4.06 -18.41
C VAL A 82 0.31 3.24 -19.68
N GLU A 83 -0.52 2.21 -19.82
CA GLU A 83 -0.63 1.40 -21.04
C GLU A 83 -1.10 2.23 -22.24
N ALA A 84 -2.11 3.09 -22.05
CA ALA A 84 -2.69 3.89 -23.14
C ALA A 84 -1.83 5.08 -23.59
N TYR A 85 -1.18 5.77 -22.66
CA TYR A 85 -0.49 7.05 -22.94
C TYR A 85 1.03 7.00 -22.80
N GLY A 86 1.57 5.95 -22.16
CA GLY A 86 3.00 5.77 -21.90
C GLY A 86 3.59 6.74 -20.87
N GLY A 87 4.70 6.31 -20.26
CA GLY A 87 5.60 7.13 -19.44
C GLY A 87 5.38 7.06 -17.93
N ASP A 88 6.37 7.57 -17.19
CA ASP A 88 6.42 7.63 -15.72
C ASP A 88 5.64 8.82 -15.12
N LYS A 89 4.58 9.27 -15.80
CA LYS A 89 3.79 10.42 -15.33
C LYS A 89 3.02 10.11 -14.05
N MET A 90 2.79 8.82 -13.80
CA MET A 90 2.03 8.35 -12.67
C MET A 90 2.69 7.17 -11.97
N LEU A 91 2.58 7.18 -10.66
CA LEU A 91 3.18 6.18 -9.80
C LEU A 91 2.21 5.79 -8.69
N ALA A 92 2.11 4.49 -8.42
CA ALA A 92 1.27 3.94 -7.36
C ALA A 92 2.12 3.41 -6.19
N ILE A 93 1.86 3.92 -4.98
CA ILE A 93 2.52 3.52 -3.74
C ILE A 93 1.52 2.83 -2.81
N GLY A 94 1.84 1.60 -2.42
CA GLY A 94 1.07 0.82 -1.47
C GLY A 94 1.61 0.94 -0.05
N VAL A 95 0.76 1.28 0.92
CA VAL A 95 1.04 1.06 2.35
C VAL A 95 0.24 -0.16 2.79
N THR A 96 0.92 -1.30 2.80
CA THR A 96 0.26 -2.61 2.77
C THR A 96 0.34 -3.30 4.13
N PRO A 97 -0.79 -3.76 4.71
CA PRO A 97 -0.78 -4.55 5.93
C PRO A 97 -0.22 -5.96 5.65
N MET A 98 1.03 -6.22 6.03
CA MET A 98 1.73 -7.46 5.67
C MET A 98 1.06 -8.71 6.26
N ASN A 99 0.43 -8.59 7.43
CA ASN A 99 -0.28 -9.70 8.07
C ASN A 99 -1.53 -10.17 7.32
N SER A 100 -2.10 -9.30 6.49
CA SER A 100 -3.27 -9.59 5.66
C SER A 100 -2.90 -10.19 4.29
N LEU A 101 -1.63 -10.42 4.00
CA LEU A 101 -1.21 -11.01 2.73
C LEU A 101 -1.25 -12.54 2.77
N LYS A 102 -1.71 -13.16 1.68
CA LYS A 102 -1.71 -14.62 1.51
C LYS A 102 -0.31 -15.22 1.64
N PHE A 103 0.63 -14.70 0.87
CA PHE A 103 2.01 -15.21 0.79
C PHE A 103 3.01 -14.40 1.61
N LYS A 104 2.59 -13.90 2.79
CA LYS A 104 3.45 -13.05 3.63
C LYS A 104 4.78 -13.70 4.04
N HIS A 105 4.84 -15.02 4.07
CA HIS A 105 6.05 -15.78 4.40
C HIS A 105 7.18 -15.58 3.38
N LEU A 106 6.84 -15.25 2.12
CA LEU A 106 7.82 -14.97 1.07
C LEU A 106 8.68 -13.74 1.38
N PHE A 107 8.19 -12.82 2.23
CA PHE A 107 8.93 -11.61 2.61
C PHE A 107 9.85 -11.80 3.83
N ASN A 108 9.94 -13.02 4.39
CA ASN A 108 10.83 -13.35 5.50
C ASN A 108 12.19 -13.90 5.02
N THR A 109 12.63 -13.49 3.83
CA THR A 109 13.88 -13.92 3.21
C THR A 109 14.76 -12.71 2.92
N ASN A 110 16.07 -12.93 2.85
CA ASN A 110 17.04 -11.91 2.44
C ASN A 110 17.26 -11.89 0.91
N ALA A 111 16.45 -12.63 0.15
CA ALA A 111 16.52 -12.64 -1.31
C ALA A 111 16.20 -11.25 -1.88
N SER A 112 16.99 -10.84 -2.88
CA SER A 112 16.77 -9.59 -3.62
C SER A 112 15.59 -9.68 -4.60
N ILE A 113 15.27 -10.88 -5.06
CA ILE A 113 14.18 -11.18 -6.00
C ILE A 113 13.27 -12.23 -5.34
N ILE A 114 11.97 -11.95 -5.32
CA ILE A 114 10.93 -12.83 -4.78
C ILE A 114 9.92 -13.06 -5.89
N TYR A 115 9.63 -14.32 -6.19
CA TYR A 115 8.55 -14.70 -7.09
C TYR A 115 7.24 -14.74 -6.31
N TYR A 116 6.30 -13.87 -6.67
CA TYR A 116 4.99 -13.79 -6.03
C TYR A 116 3.95 -14.54 -6.89
N PRO A 117 3.25 -15.56 -6.36
CA PRO A 117 2.27 -16.33 -7.15
C PRO A 117 1.10 -15.48 -7.61
N SER A 118 0.62 -15.71 -8.83
CA SER A 118 -0.58 -15.04 -9.37
C SER A 118 -1.86 -15.73 -8.88
N GLU A 119 -3.02 -15.08 -9.02
CA GLU A 119 -4.31 -15.72 -8.69
C GLU A 119 -4.63 -16.91 -9.59
N GLU A 120 -4.12 -16.92 -10.82
CA GLU A 120 -4.39 -17.94 -11.84
C GLU A 120 -3.66 -19.27 -11.50
N ASP A 121 -2.50 -19.16 -10.84
CA ASP A 121 -1.72 -20.29 -10.33
C ASP A 121 -2.40 -21.00 -9.12
N GLU A 122 -3.46 -20.41 -8.54
CA GLU A 122 -4.23 -21.02 -7.43
C GLU A 122 -5.26 -22.07 -7.90
N THR A 123 -5.42 -22.30 -9.21
CA THR A 123 -6.35 -23.28 -9.80
C THR A 123 -6.06 -24.75 -9.43
N LEU A 124 -5.07 -24.99 -8.57
CA LEU A 124 -4.73 -26.31 -8.00
C LEU A 124 -4.87 -26.42 -6.47
N THR A 125 -5.63 -25.54 -5.80
CA THR A 125 -5.80 -25.63 -4.33
C THR A 125 -7.20 -26.08 -3.87
N ASP A 126 -7.22 -27.31 -3.36
CA ASP A 126 -8.20 -28.01 -2.51
C ASP A 126 -9.71 -27.69 -2.67
N PRO A 127 -10.51 -28.58 -3.31
CA PRO A 127 -11.96 -28.39 -3.50
C PRO A 127 -12.80 -28.41 -2.20
N SER A 128 -12.19 -28.65 -1.04
CA SER A 128 -12.91 -28.74 0.25
C SER A 128 -13.15 -27.39 0.96
N MET A 129 -12.53 -26.29 0.52
CA MET A 129 -12.66 -25.00 1.21
C MET A 129 -13.95 -24.26 0.78
N THR A 130 -14.86 -24.02 1.73
CA THR A 130 -16.09 -23.26 1.44
C THR A 130 -15.80 -21.80 1.07
N LEU A 131 -16.63 -21.19 0.21
CA LEU A 131 -16.54 -19.75 -0.13
C LEU A 131 -16.50 -18.86 1.11
N VAL A 132 -17.24 -19.22 2.15
CA VAL A 132 -17.26 -18.51 3.44
C VAL A 132 -15.92 -18.63 4.16
N GLN A 133 -15.28 -19.81 4.20
CA GLN A 133 -13.93 -19.95 4.76
C GLN A 133 -12.90 -19.17 3.94
N LYS A 134 -13.03 -19.11 2.61
CA LYS A 134 -12.16 -18.30 1.74
C LYS A 134 -12.30 -16.79 2.03
N TYR A 135 -13.53 -16.31 2.23
CA TYR A 135 -13.83 -14.92 2.60
C TYR A 135 -13.46 -14.59 4.07
N CYS A 136 -13.67 -15.51 5.01
CA CYS A 136 -13.37 -15.32 6.43
C CYS A 136 -11.86 -15.42 6.75
N SER A 137 -11.05 -15.96 5.84
CA SER A 137 -9.59 -16.09 6.04
C SER A 137 -8.84 -14.74 6.00
N LYS A 138 -9.47 -13.65 5.53
CA LYS A 138 -8.89 -12.27 5.47
C LYS A 138 -7.45 -12.21 4.95
N ARG A 139 -7.11 -13.04 3.96
CA ARG A 139 -5.81 -12.98 3.28
C ARG A 139 -6.01 -12.57 1.82
N PHE A 140 -5.35 -11.48 1.44
CA PHE A 140 -5.46 -10.85 0.14
C PHE A 140 -4.17 -11.03 -0.65
N HIS A 141 -4.30 -10.96 -1.97
CA HIS A 141 -3.16 -10.80 -2.86
C HIS A 141 -2.67 -9.36 -2.86
N ILE A 142 -1.40 -9.20 -3.23
CA ILE A 142 -0.85 -7.89 -3.56
C ILE A 142 -1.39 -7.50 -4.93
N ASP A 143 -1.83 -6.25 -5.07
CA ASP A 143 -2.21 -5.71 -6.38
C ASP A 143 -0.95 -5.48 -7.24
N LYS A 144 -0.91 -6.14 -8.40
CA LYS A 144 0.19 -6.04 -9.37
C LYS A 144 0.39 -4.64 -9.96
N ASN A 145 -0.62 -3.77 -9.86
CA ASN A 145 -0.60 -2.44 -10.44
C ASN A 145 0.11 -1.38 -9.57
N TYR A 146 0.57 -1.75 -8.37
CA TYR A 146 1.34 -0.86 -7.49
C TYR A 146 2.84 -1.06 -7.70
N ASN A 147 3.55 0.04 -7.99
CA ASN A 147 4.98 0.01 -8.30
C ASN A 147 5.85 -0.12 -7.04
N TYR A 148 5.45 0.54 -5.94
CA TYR A 148 6.22 0.60 -4.71
C TYR A 148 5.40 0.17 -3.52
N LEU A 149 5.99 -0.64 -2.64
CA LEU A 149 5.31 -1.19 -1.48
C LEU A 149 6.06 -0.85 -0.18
N VAL A 150 5.32 -0.24 0.74
CA VAL A 150 5.67 -0.07 2.15
C VAL A 150 4.85 -1.09 2.94
N MET A 151 5.47 -2.24 3.21
CA MET A 151 4.83 -3.33 3.94
C MET A 151 4.92 -3.08 5.44
N VAL A 152 3.78 -3.00 6.10
CA VAL A 152 3.67 -2.78 7.53
C VAL A 152 3.58 -4.12 8.23
N SER A 153 4.65 -4.49 8.92
CA SER A 153 4.73 -5.66 9.77
C SER A 153 4.38 -5.26 11.20
N THR A 154 3.25 -5.72 11.71
CA THR A 154 2.96 -5.53 13.13
C THR A 154 3.62 -6.67 13.91
N PRO A 155 4.41 -6.38 14.96
CA PRO A 155 5.00 -7.42 15.76
C PRO A 155 3.88 -8.25 16.38
N SER A 156 3.91 -9.57 16.14
CA SER A 156 3.06 -10.48 16.91
C SER A 156 3.46 -10.32 18.37
N CYS A 157 2.57 -9.77 19.19
CA CYS A 157 2.73 -9.78 20.64
C CYS A 157 2.69 -11.23 21.13
N SER A 158 3.82 -11.93 21.09
CA SER A 158 4.06 -13.19 21.80
C SER A 158 4.38 -12.91 23.27
N GLY A 159 3.54 -12.09 23.92
CA GLY A 159 3.55 -11.95 25.36
C GLY A 159 2.74 -13.08 25.98
N LYS A 160 3.35 -13.92 26.81
CA LYS A 160 2.65 -14.86 27.69
C LYS A 160 1.78 -14.06 28.68
N GLN A 161 0.59 -13.62 28.26
CA GLN A 161 -0.42 -13.10 29.19
C GLN A 161 -1.35 -14.24 29.60
N LYS A 162 -1.01 -14.88 30.72
CA LYS A 162 -2.02 -15.46 31.62
C LYS A 162 -2.90 -14.29 32.05
N ASN A 163 -4.09 -14.18 31.47
CA ASN A 163 -5.33 -13.83 32.19
C ASN A 163 -6.55 -13.82 31.27
N GLN A 164 -7.65 -14.12 31.94
CA GLN A 164 -8.95 -14.55 31.46
C GLN A 164 -9.71 -13.39 30.82
N HIS A 165 -9.87 -13.43 29.50
CA HIS A 165 -10.91 -12.71 28.76
C HIS A 165 -11.11 -13.45 27.42
N GLY A 166 -12.37 -13.58 26.99
CA GLY A 166 -12.80 -14.48 25.91
C GLY A 166 -12.09 -14.27 24.56
N PRO A 167 -12.11 -15.29 23.68
CA PRO A 167 -11.34 -15.29 22.41
C PRO A 167 -11.76 -14.21 21.40
N SER A 168 -12.97 -13.68 21.49
CA SER A 168 -13.50 -12.64 20.60
C SER A 168 -12.87 -11.26 20.86
N THR A 169 -12.76 -10.86 22.14
CA THR A 169 -12.25 -9.53 22.52
C THR A 169 -10.75 -9.37 22.21
N LYS A 170 -9.94 -10.41 22.46
CA LYS A 170 -8.50 -10.41 22.13
C LYS A 170 -8.25 -10.27 20.62
N SER A 171 -9.10 -10.88 19.80
CA SER A 171 -9.02 -10.79 18.34
C SER A 171 -9.40 -9.40 17.82
N GLN A 172 -10.39 -8.76 18.44
CA GLN A 172 -10.84 -7.41 18.08
C GLN A 172 -9.82 -6.34 18.45
N THR A 173 -9.24 -6.40 19.65
CA THR A 173 -8.17 -5.49 20.08
C THR A 173 -6.93 -5.61 19.19
N ARG A 174 -6.56 -6.85 18.80
CA ARG A 174 -5.44 -7.07 17.88
C ARG A 174 -5.69 -6.42 16.52
N MET A 175 -6.89 -6.58 15.95
CA MET A 175 -7.24 -5.92 14.67
C MET A 175 -7.17 -4.40 14.76
N ILE A 176 -7.58 -3.81 15.90
CA ILE A 176 -7.52 -2.35 16.10
C ILE A 176 -6.07 -1.86 16.09
N VAL A 177 -5.19 -2.51 16.84
CA VAL A 177 -3.75 -2.16 16.91
C VAL A 177 -3.07 -2.37 15.55
N GLU A 178 -3.41 -3.45 14.84
CA GLU A 178 -2.86 -3.71 13.51
C GLU A 178 -3.28 -2.62 12.50
N ASN A 179 -4.53 -2.19 12.55
CA ASN A 179 -5.03 -1.11 11.70
C ASN A 179 -4.42 0.24 12.08
N GLU A 180 -4.29 0.53 13.37
CA GLU A 180 -3.69 1.78 13.86
C GLU A 180 -2.28 1.96 13.32
N HIS A 181 -1.43 0.93 13.40
CA HIS A 181 -0.05 1.00 12.90
C HIS A 181 0.02 1.27 11.38
N VAL A 182 -0.89 0.66 10.62
CA VAL A 182 -0.99 0.86 9.17
C VAL A 182 -1.45 2.28 8.87
N ILE A 183 -2.44 2.79 9.61
CA ILE A 183 -2.95 4.17 9.49
C ILE A 183 -1.85 5.17 9.83
N GLU A 184 -1.13 5.00 10.94
CA GLU A 184 -0.05 5.89 11.34
C GLU A 184 1.10 5.89 10.32
N THR A 185 1.48 4.72 9.82
CA THR A 185 2.49 4.61 8.77
C THR A 185 2.03 5.31 7.49
N ARG A 186 0.76 5.16 7.13
CA ARG A 186 0.15 5.82 5.97
C ARG A 186 0.18 7.35 6.13
N VAL A 187 -0.21 7.86 7.29
CA VAL A 187 -0.15 9.29 7.62
C VAL A 187 1.30 9.80 7.60
N ALA A 188 2.26 9.01 8.07
CA ALA A 188 3.68 9.38 8.04
C ALA A 188 4.20 9.52 6.60
N VAL A 189 3.82 8.62 5.69
CA VAL A 189 4.14 8.71 4.26
C VAL A 189 3.52 9.97 3.64
N GLU A 190 2.24 10.21 3.86
CA GLU A 190 1.53 11.39 3.32
C GLU A 190 2.14 12.70 3.82
N ARG A 191 2.41 12.81 5.13
CA ARG A 191 3.07 13.99 5.72
C ARG A 191 4.48 14.21 5.20
N MET A 192 5.24 13.14 4.99
CA MET A 192 6.57 13.25 4.38
C MET A 192 6.46 13.88 2.99
N VAL A 193 5.52 13.43 2.16
CA VAL A 193 5.37 13.95 0.79
C VAL A 193 4.98 15.43 0.79
N ILE A 194 4.11 15.86 1.72
CA ILE A 194 3.79 17.27 1.91
C ILE A 194 5.05 18.08 2.26
N GLY A 195 5.87 17.56 3.18
CA GLY A 195 7.12 18.20 3.60
C GLY A 195 8.25 18.15 2.58
N TRP A 196 8.20 17.23 1.60
CA TRP A 196 9.28 17.01 0.64
C TRP A 196 9.58 18.28 -0.16
N ARG A 197 8.54 18.98 -0.63
CA ARG A 197 8.75 20.22 -1.40
C ARG A 197 9.45 21.30 -0.57
N THR A 198 9.17 21.39 0.72
CA THR A 198 9.77 22.40 1.61
C THR A 198 11.27 22.17 1.81
N VAL A 199 11.73 20.91 1.79
CA VAL A 199 13.16 20.57 1.95
C VAL A 199 13.99 20.94 0.71
N GLY A 200 13.37 20.99 -0.47
CA GLY A 200 14.02 21.44 -1.72
C GLY A 200 14.11 22.96 -1.89
N VAL A 201 13.53 23.75 -0.98
CA VAL A 201 13.43 25.23 -1.07
C VAL A 201 14.36 25.92 -0.05
N LEU A 202 15.38 25.24 0.49
CA LEU A 202 16.51 25.98 1.06
C LEU A 202 17.37 26.51 -0.09
N PRO A 203 17.57 27.84 -0.21
CA PRO A 203 18.28 28.40 -1.35
C PRO A 203 19.74 27.98 -1.34
N LEU A 204 20.21 27.54 -2.51
CA LEU A 204 21.61 27.45 -2.93
C LEU A 204 22.32 28.83 -2.98
N PHE A 205 21.92 29.79 -2.14
CA PHE A 205 22.58 31.08 -1.98
C PHE A 205 23.11 31.16 -0.56
N LEU A 206 24.33 30.65 -0.36
CA LEU A 206 25.33 31.14 0.59
C LEU A 206 26.56 30.23 0.46
N SER A 207 27.29 30.37 -0.65
CA SER A 207 28.72 30.05 -0.67
C SER A 207 29.41 30.88 -1.74
N THR A 208 29.50 32.18 -1.48
CA THR A 208 30.57 33.06 -1.98
C THR A 208 30.79 34.14 -0.94
N LYS A 209 31.75 33.87 -0.04
CA LYS A 209 32.82 34.79 0.39
C LYS A 209 33.75 34.05 1.34
#